data_AF-A0A1V5ZSH8-F1
#
_entry.id   AF-A0A1V5ZSH8-F1
#
_cell.length_a   1.000
_cell.length_b   1.000
_cell.length_c   1.000
_cell.angle_alpha   90.00
_cell.angle_beta   90.00
_cell.angle_gamma   90.00
#
_symmetry.space_group_name_H-M   'P 1'
#
loop_
_entity.id
_entity.type
_entity.pdbx_description
1 polymer ?
#
loop_
_entity_poly.entity_id
_entity_poly.type
_entity_poly.pdbx_seq_one_letter_code
_entity_poly.pdbx_strand_id
1 'polypeptide(L)'
;MQRETNLEDTANCCAPDILAPRRKCERGIACAQRLLVHTYLPCYAGLMGILLTVPSLWKGLVADDLMHRTKLLTMPLTRVMRDLFVFVDQRNGARLLDSGAGPWWSLKTLHIAFFRPVTALTHSLDYQLWPHSPMVMHAHSIAWYGAVCVVAALLYRRFLGGTWVAGLATLLFVFDDAHVVPVAWLANRNALVAAFFGLLALLAHDRWRRNGWRPGEFLAPCCLALAVLSAEIGVAVGAYFVAYALFIDSGTCRQRTRGLLPGVTVLGIWWWAYHQMGFGTWGSEYYVDPGREPLRFATALLERVPILLLNQLVGPAARLYVMLSEPAGYALWGFSLLVIAWLAFVVFPLLRRDRVGVSGLPARRWPSSRSRPRTQRRGRPSFSSGSALPASLRNFSPECWTDLSGCCLPAPGGYPHTRLLCF
;
A
#
# COMPACT_ATOMS: atom_id res chain seq x y z
N MET A 1 -68.71 -12.65 -44.59
CA MET A 1 -69.13 -12.99 -43.22
C MET A 1 -68.38 -14.25 -42.82
N GLN A 2 -67.29 -14.08 -42.07
CA GLN A 2 -67.10 -14.49 -40.65
C GLN A 2 -66.37 -15.85 -40.58
N ARG A 3 -65.04 -15.84 -40.51
CA ARG A 3 -64.14 -15.73 -39.33
C ARG A 3 -64.17 -16.98 -38.44
N GLU A 4 -63.20 -17.84 -38.72
CA GLU A 4 -62.60 -18.81 -37.81
C GLU A 4 -62.12 -18.13 -36.52
N THR A 5 -62.33 -18.76 -35.38
CA THR A 5 -61.72 -18.36 -34.11
C THR A 5 -60.77 -19.47 -33.66
N ASN A 6 -59.47 -19.17 -33.78
CA ASN A 6 -58.37 -19.98 -33.27
C ASN A 6 -58.35 -19.95 -31.74
N LEU A 7 -58.12 -21.12 -31.17
CA LEU A 7 -58.09 -21.42 -29.74
C LEU A 7 -56.64 -21.55 -29.22
N GLU A 8 -55.72 -20.73 -29.72
CA GLU A 8 -54.26 -20.85 -29.42
C GLU A 8 -53.66 -19.73 -28.55
N ASP A 9 -54.43 -18.76 -28.05
CA ASP A 9 -53.85 -17.54 -27.45
C ASP A 9 -53.79 -17.48 -25.91
N THR A 10 -53.90 -18.58 -25.15
CA THR A 10 -53.92 -18.50 -23.66
C THR A 10 -52.86 -19.30 -22.91
N ALA A 11 -51.85 -19.88 -23.57
CA ALA A 11 -50.84 -20.67 -22.88
C ALA A 11 -49.54 -19.94 -22.50
N ASN A 12 -49.35 -18.65 -22.84
CA ASN A 12 -48.02 -18.00 -22.72
C ASN A 12 -47.90 -16.83 -21.72
N CYS A 13 -48.90 -16.56 -20.88
CA CYS A 13 -48.89 -15.38 -20.00
C CYS A 13 -48.43 -15.61 -18.55
N CYS A 14 -48.03 -16.83 -18.15
CA CYS A 14 -47.69 -17.11 -16.74
C CYS A 14 -46.47 -18.02 -16.55
N ALA A 15 -45.40 -17.83 -17.33
CA ALA A 15 -44.09 -18.28 -16.89
C ALA A 15 -43.45 -17.16 -16.05
N PRO A 16 -43.23 -17.33 -14.72
CA PRO A 16 -42.45 -16.37 -13.97
C PRO A 16 -41.08 -16.23 -14.65
N ASP A 17 -40.61 -14.99 -14.82
CA ASP A 17 -39.42 -14.63 -15.58
C ASP A 17 -38.14 -15.10 -14.85
N ILE A 18 -37.88 -16.42 -14.88
CA ILE A 18 -36.74 -17.10 -14.25
C ILE A 18 -35.40 -16.54 -14.77
N LEU A 19 -35.41 -15.84 -15.91
CA LEU A 19 -34.24 -15.21 -16.52
C LEU A 19 -34.01 -13.76 -16.06
N ALA A 20 -35.00 -13.07 -15.49
CA ALA A 20 -34.83 -11.72 -14.95
C ALA A 20 -33.74 -11.61 -13.85
N PRO A 21 -33.66 -12.51 -12.85
CA PRO A 21 -32.59 -12.46 -11.85
C PRO A 21 -31.20 -12.78 -12.44
N ARG A 22 -31.11 -13.70 -13.42
CA ARG A 22 -29.85 -13.99 -14.15
C ARG A 22 -29.35 -12.76 -14.92
N ARG A 23 -30.22 -12.09 -15.68
CA ARG A 23 -29.86 -10.87 -16.44
C ARG A 23 -29.44 -9.72 -15.52
N LYS A 24 -30.06 -9.58 -14.33
CA LYS A 24 -29.64 -8.58 -13.33
C LYS A 24 -28.25 -8.88 -12.77
N CYS A 25 -27.95 -10.14 -12.46
CA CYS A 25 -26.65 -10.57 -11.97
C CYS A 25 -25.54 -10.35 -13.02
N GLU A 26 -25.78 -10.74 -14.28
CA GLU A 26 -24.85 -10.54 -15.39
C GLU A 26 -24.57 -9.05 -15.65
N ARG A 27 -25.61 -8.19 -15.59
CA ARG A 27 -25.45 -6.73 -15.68
C ARG A 27 -24.65 -6.16 -14.51
N GLY A 28 -24.85 -6.67 -13.30
CA GLY A 28 -24.10 -6.28 -12.10
C GLY A 28 -22.61 -6.60 -12.22
N ILE A 29 -22.27 -7.82 -12.65
CA ILE A 29 -20.88 -8.26 -12.88
C ILE A 29 -20.22 -7.42 -13.97
N ALA A 30 -20.91 -7.18 -15.09
CA ALA A 30 -20.40 -6.34 -16.17
C ALA A 30 -20.17 -4.89 -15.72
N CYS A 31 -21.04 -4.34 -14.88
CA CYS A 31 -20.88 -3.00 -14.31
C CYS A 31 -19.65 -2.93 -13.38
N ALA A 32 -19.51 -3.91 -12.47
CA ALA A 32 -18.37 -4.00 -11.57
C ALA A 32 -17.04 -4.12 -12.35
N GLN A 33 -16.99 -4.96 -13.37
CA GLN A 33 -15.80 -5.10 -14.23
C GLN A 33 -15.46 -3.79 -14.96
N ARG A 34 -16.46 -3.04 -15.46
CA ARG A 34 -16.22 -1.73 -16.09
C ARG A 34 -15.60 -0.74 -15.12
N LEU A 35 -16.05 -0.72 -13.87
CA LEU A 35 -15.47 0.14 -12.84
C LEU A 35 -14.01 -0.25 -12.52
N LEU A 36 -13.74 -1.55 -12.38
CA LEU A 36 -12.40 -2.08 -12.09
C LEU A 36 -11.40 -1.86 -13.23
N VAL A 37 -11.87 -1.72 -14.46
CA VAL A 37 -11.03 -1.48 -15.65
C VAL A 37 -10.90 0.02 -15.98
N HIS A 38 -11.64 0.89 -15.29
CA HIS A 38 -11.78 2.30 -15.64
C HIS A 38 -10.44 3.05 -15.71
N THR A 39 -10.27 3.94 -16.69
CA THR A 39 -9.00 4.68 -16.90
C THR A 39 -8.57 5.46 -15.66
N TYR A 40 -9.53 6.04 -14.92
CA TYR A 40 -9.28 6.81 -13.69
C TYR A 40 -9.23 5.97 -12.41
N LEU A 41 -9.19 4.64 -12.50
CA LEU A 41 -9.07 3.75 -11.33
C LEU A 41 -7.97 4.21 -10.35
N PRO A 42 -6.74 4.59 -10.77
CA PRO A 42 -5.73 5.05 -9.81
C PRO A 42 -6.16 6.27 -8.98
N CYS A 43 -6.87 7.23 -9.60
CA CYS A 43 -7.40 8.40 -8.90
C CYS A 43 -8.50 8.00 -7.92
N TYR A 44 -9.38 7.08 -8.31
CA TYR A 44 -10.40 6.54 -7.41
C TYR A 44 -9.79 5.78 -6.25
N ALA A 45 -8.74 4.98 -6.48
CA ALA A 45 -8.01 4.28 -5.42
C ALA A 45 -7.41 5.26 -4.41
N GLY A 46 -6.79 6.35 -4.89
CA GLY A 46 -6.29 7.42 -4.02
C GLY A 46 -7.41 8.09 -3.21
N LEU A 47 -8.51 8.45 -3.85
CA LEU A 47 -9.66 9.05 -3.17
C LEU A 47 -10.28 8.10 -2.13
N MET A 48 -10.43 6.82 -2.47
CA MET A 48 -10.93 5.80 -1.54
C MET A 48 -10.00 5.64 -0.34
N GLY A 49 -8.68 5.53 -0.56
CA GLY A 49 -7.71 5.46 0.53
C GLY A 49 -7.78 6.67 1.46
N ILE A 50 -7.96 7.87 0.90
CA ILE A 50 -8.20 9.10 1.68
C ILE A 50 -9.49 8.97 2.50
N LEU A 51 -10.63 8.71 1.84
CA LEU A 51 -11.94 8.65 2.50
C LEU A 51 -12.01 7.61 3.62
N LEU A 52 -11.40 6.43 3.42
CA LEU A 52 -11.34 5.37 4.42
C LEU A 52 -10.54 5.76 5.66
N THR A 53 -9.56 6.64 5.50
CA THR A 53 -8.63 7.00 6.58
C THR A 53 -8.88 8.38 7.19
N VAL A 54 -9.86 9.14 6.68
CA VAL A 54 -10.34 10.42 7.22
C VAL A 54 -10.56 10.40 8.74
N PRO A 55 -11.13 9.35 9.36
CA PRO A 55 -11.28 9.31 10.83
C PRO A 55 -9.97 9.51 11.61
N SER A 56 -8.81 9.22 11.00
CA SER A 56 -7.49 9.41 11.61
C SER A 56 -7.18 10.89 11.93
N LEU A 57 -7.85 11.84 11.25
CA LEU A 57 -7.70 13.28 11.52
C LEU A 57 -7.91 13.66 12.99
N TRP A 58 -8.79 12.92 13.68
CA TRP A 58 -9.18 13.20 15.07
C TRP A 58 -8.44 12.35 16.10
N LYS A 59 -7.47 11.53 15.72
CA LYS A 59 -6.79 10.63 16.66
C LYS A 59 -5.87 11.36 17.65
N GLY A 60 -5.39 12.56 17.30
CA GLY A 60 -4.44 13.30 18.12
C GLY A 60 -3.02 12.69 18.07
N LEU A 61 -2.19 13.02 19.06
CA LEU A 61 -0.82 12.51 19.18
C LEU A 61 -0.82 11.26 20.06
N VAL A 62 -0.15 10.20 19.63
CA VAL A 62 -0.06 8.93 20.38
C VAL A 62 1.37 8.39 20.42
N ALA A 63 1.72 7.68 21.50
CA ALA A 63 3.02 7.02 21.65
C ALA A 63 4.20 7.95 21.29
N ASP A 64 5.05 7.51 20.35
CA ASP A 64 6.24 8.23 19.89
C ASP A 64 5.98 9.66 19.38
N ASP A 65 4.73 9.99 19.01
CA ASP A 65 4.37 11.34 18.56
C ASP A 65 4.65 12.38 19.65
N LEU A 66 4.49 12.00 20.93
CA LEU A 66 4.76 12.87 22.08
C LEU A 66 6.27 13.11 22.26
N MET A 67 7.08 12.06 22.07
CA MET A 67 8.54 12.19 22.10
C MET A 67 9.03 13.04 20.92
N HIS A 68 8.52 12.78 19.72
CA HIS A 68 8.82 13.57 18.52
C HIS A 68 8.45 15.04 18.71
N ARG A 69 7.27 15.33 19.28
CA ARG A 69 6.84 16.70 19.57
C ARG A 69 7.86 17.46 20.40
N THR A 70 8.35 16.86 21.48
CA THR A 70 9.36 17.49 22.35
C THR A 70 10.63 17.80 21.57
N LYS A 71 11.12 16.85 20.74
CA LYS A 71 12.32 17.07 19.91
C LYS A 71 12.09 18.15 18.85
N LEU A 72 10.96 18.14 18.16
CA LEU A 72 10.62 19.08 17.09
C LEU A 72 10.45 20.51 17.59
N LEU A 73 9.97 20.70 18.83
CA LEU A 73 9.82 22.02 19.44
C LEU A 73 11.11 22.57 20.07
N THR A 74 12.09 21.71 20.38
CA THR A 74 13.27 22.12 21.17
C THR A 74 14.60 22.00 20.41
N MET A 75 14.66 21.21 19.34
CA MET A 75 15.90 20.97 18.62
C MET A 75 15.97 21.76 17.30
N PRO A 76 17.17 22.23 16.90
CA PRO A 76 17.35 22.81 15.57
C PRO A 76 17.18 21.74 14.48
N LEU A 77 16.84 22.18 13.26
CA LEU A 77 16.58 21.29 12.10
C LEU A 77 17.70 20.26 11.88
N THR A 78 18.97 20.66 11.98
CA THR A 78 20.11 19.75 11.79
C THR A 78 20.11 18.58 12.77
N ARG A 79 19.70 18.82 14.03
CA ARG A 79 19.53 17.79 15.06
C ARG A 79 18.27 16.97 14.81
N VAL A 80 17.15 17.58 14.43
CA VAL A 80 15.92 16.86 14.07
C VAL A 80 16.18 15.85 12.95
N MET A 81 16.85 16.27 11.88
CA MET A 81 17.15 15.42 10.72
C MET A 81 17.96 14.17 11.08
N ARG A 82 18.78 14.24 12.14
CA ARG A 82 19.63 13.14 12.58
C ARG A 82 19.02 12.33 13.73
N ASP A 83 18.41 13.00 14.70
CA ASP A 83 18.15 12.45 16.03
C ASP A 83 16.64 12.27 16.33
N LEU A 84 15.73 12.65 15.42
CA LEU A 84 14.28 12.55 15.65
C LEU A 84 13.86 11.11 15.99
N PHE A 85 14.32 10.14 15.19
CA PHE A 85 14.02 8.71 15.33
C PHE A 85 15.07 7.93 16.13
N VAL A 86 15.87 8.62 16.95
CA VAL A 86 16.76 8.00 17.95
C VAL A 86 15.99 7.87 19.26
N PHE A 87 15.53 6.67 19.59
CA PHE A 87 14.74 6.41 20.79
C PHE A 87 15.66 6.11 21.97
N VAL A 88 16.55 5.14 21.80
CA VAL A 88 17.52 4.72 22.82
C VAL A 88 18.89 4.61 22.17
N ASP A 89 19.89 5.28 22.72
CA ASP A 89 21.29 5.16 22.34
C ASP A 89 22.21 5.23 23.58
N GLN A 90 23.52 5.14 23.37
CA GLN A 90 24.50 5.24 24.44
C GLN A 90 24.48 6.58 25.19
N ARG A 91 23.90 7.63 24.61
CA ARG A 91 23.89 8.99 25.18
C ARG A 91 22.69 9.20 26.10
N ASN A 92 21.56 8.53 25.84
CA ASN A 92 20.33 8.72 26.57
C ASN A 92 19.84 7.49 27.38
N GLY A 93 20.37 6.29 27.12
CA GLY A 93 19.85 5.04 27.67
C GLY A 93 19.85 4.99 29.20
N ALA A 94 20.97 5.35 29.84
CA ALA A 94 21.07 5.40 31.31
C ALA A 94 20.05 6.40 31.90
N ARG A 95 19.94 7.60 31.31
CA ARG A 95 19.00 8.63 31.76
C ARG A 95 17.54 8.17 31.62
N LEU A 96 17.19 7.44 30.58
CA LEU A 96 15.84 6.89 30.39
C LEU A 96 15.50 5.87 31.50
N LEU A 97 16.46 5.01 31.87
CA LEU A 97 16.29 4.06 32.98
C LEU A 97 16.17 4.78 34.33
N ASP A 98 17.09 5.70 34.62
CA ASP A 98 17.15 6.42 35.90
C ASP A 98 15.92 7.30 36.14
N SER A 99 15.32 7.83 35.06
CA SER A 99 14.10 8.65 35.14
C SER A 99 12.80 7.83 35.15
N GLY A 100 12.87 6.50 34.98
CA GLY A 100 11.71 5.64 34.85
C GLY A 100 10.95 5.76 33.53
N ALA A 101 11.47 6.54 32.57
CA ALA A 101 10.92 6.65 31.22
C ALA A 101 11.14 5.35 30.40
N GLY A 102 12.17 4.58 30.74
CA GLY A 102 12.39 3.22 30.25
C GLY A 102 12.14 2.18 31.35
N PRO A 103 11.70 0.95 31.02
CA PRO A 103 11.54 -0.11 32.01
C PRO A 103 12.86 -0.44 32.70
N TRP A 104 12.87 -0.50 34.04
CA TRP A 104 14.10 -0.70 34.84
C TRP A 104 14.80 -2.05 34.57
N TRP A 105 14.07 -3.04 34.03
CA TRP A 105 14.60 -4.34 33.61
C TRP A 105 15.13 -4.35 32.16
N SER A 106 15.21 -3.21 31.47
CA SER A 106 15.75 -3.18 30.10
C SER A 106 17.25 -3.40 30.08
N LEU A 107 17.75 -3.95 28.98
CA LEU A 107 19.19 -4.11 28.77
C LEU A 107 19.89 -2.76 28.78
N LYS A 108 20.97 -2.64 29.55
CA LYS A 108 21.82 -1.43 29.56
C LYS A 108 22.43 -1.11 28.19
N THR A 109 22.56 -2.12 27.34
CA THR A 109 23.06 -2.00 25.98
C THR A 109 21.97 -1.76 24.93
N LEU A 110 20.69 -1.63 25.33
CA LEU A 110 19.58 -1.41 24.40
C LEU A 110 19.89 -0.24 23.46
N HIS A 111 19.75 -0.47 22.16
CA HIS A 111 20.01 0.52 21.13
C HIS A 111 18.89 0.47 20.10
N ILE A 112 18.20 1.59 19.91
CA ILE A 112 17.11 1.77 18.95
C ILE A 112 17.30 3.16 18.33
N ALA A 113 18.08 3.22 17.26
CA ALA A 113 18.45 4.47 16.61
C ALA A 113 18.30 4.35 15.09
N PHE A 114 17.29 5.04 14.55
CA PHE A 114 16.99 4.98 13.12
C PHE A 114 17.39 6.29 12.41
N PHE A 115 17.98 6.18 11.23
CA PHE A 115 18.33 7.34 10.40
C PHE A 115 17.30 7.56 9.30
N ARG A 116 16.38 8.51 9.54
CA ARG A 116 15.21 8.77 8.68
C ARG A 116 15.07 10.26 8.31
N PRO A 117 16.10 10.87 7.68
CA PRO A 117 16.13 12.31 7.44
C PRO A 117 14.98 12.80 6.54
N VAL A 118 14.56 12.03 5.53
CA VAL A 118 13.48 12.47 4.63
C VAL A 118 12.17 12.60 5.39
N THR A 119 11.83 11.63 6.24
CA THR A 119 10.62 11.73 7.05
C THR A 119 10.77 12.76 8.16
N ALA A 120 11.95 12.88 8.77
CA ALA A 120 12.21 13.93 9.76
C ALA A 120 11.97 15.34 9.19
N LEU A 121 12.32 15.56 7.91
CA LEU A 121 12.02 16.81 7.21
C LEU A 121 10.51 17.05 7.11
N THR A 122 9.72 16.02 6.79
CA THR A 122 8.26 16.17 6.72
C THR A 122 7.65 16.55 8.08
N HIS A 123 8.15 15.97 9.18
CA HIS A 123 7.72 16.35 10.52
C HIS A 123 8.20 17.76 10.92
N SER A 124 9.40 18.14 10.51
CA SER A 124 9.88 19.50 10.76
C SER A 124 9.02 20.54 10.03
N LEU A 125 8.60 20.25 8.79
CA LEU A 125 7.71 21.13 8.03
C LEU A 125 6.35 21.27 8.74
N ASP A 126 5.78 20.17 9.22
CA ASP A 126 4.53 20.16 9.98
C ASP A 126 4.61 21.07 11.22
N TYR A 127 5.70 20.99 11.98
CA TYR A 127 5.86 21.78 13.19
C TYR A 127 6.27 23.23 12.94
N GLN A 128 6.87 23.54 11.79
CA GLN A 128 7.13 24.92 11.38
C GLN A 128 5.86 25.65 10.97
N LEU A 129 4.96 24.96 10.25
CA LEU A 129 3.75 25.57 9.70
C LEU A 129 2.53 25.42 10.61
N TRP A 130 2.39 24.29 11.31
CA TRP A 130 1.22 23.94 12.13
C TRP A 130 1.61 23.27 13.47
N PRO A 131 2.43 23.90 14.33
CA PRO A 131 2.95 23.28 15.57
C PRO A 131 1.89 22.78 16.56
N HIS A 132 0.67 23.31 16.48
CA HIS A 132 -0.42 23.01 17.40
C HIS A 132 -1.60 22.28 16.76
N SER A 133 -1.47 21.82 15.52
CA SER A 133 -2.56 21.14 14.81
C SER A 133 -2.21 19.72 14.39
N PRO A 134 -2.35 18.73 15.28
CA PRO A 134 -2.22 17.31 14.93
C PRO A 134 -3.15 16.90 13.77
N MET A 135 -4.31 17.54 13.65
CA MET A 135 -5.26 17.29 12.56
C MET A 135 -4.63 17.53 11.18
N VAL A 136 -3.88 18.62 10.99
CA VAL A 136 -3.21 18.91 9.72
C VAL A 136 -2.06 17.92 9.48
N MET A 137 -1.34 17.53 10.53
CA MET A 137 -0.32 16.48 10.44
C MET A 137 -0.94 15.14 9.99
N HIS A 138 -2.10 14.78 10.52
CA HIS A 138 -2.82 13.59 10.05
C HIS A 138 -3.27 13.72 8.60
N ALA A 139 -3.71 14.91 8.18
CA ALA A 139 -4.07 15.17 6.79
C ALA A 139 -2.87 14.92 5.84
N HIS A 140 -1.65 15.25 6.25
CA HIS A 140 -0.45 14.91 5.47
C HIS A 140 -0.20 13.40 5.39
N SER A 141 -0.36 12.65 6.49
CA SER A 141 -0.25 11.18 6.45
C SER A 141 -1.32 10.55 5.53
N ILE A 142 -2.55 11.05 5.59
CA ILE A 142 -3.65 10.62 4.71
C ILE A 142 -3.34 10.93 3.24
N ALA A 143 -2.79 12.10 2.94
CA ALA A 143 -2.37 12.48 1.59
C ALA A 143 -1.25 11.56 1.07
N TRP A 144 -0.26 11.24 1.89
CA TRP A 144 0.77 10.25 1.56
C TRP A 144 0.16 8.88 1.23
N TYR A 145 -0.82 8.42 2.02
CA TYR A 145 -1.49 7.15 1.74
C TYR A 145 -2.30 7.16 0.44
N GLY A 146 -3.04 8.24 0.17
CA GLY A 146 -3.70 8.42 -1.13
C GLY A 146 -2.71 8.34 -2.29
N ALA A 147 -1.53 8.95 -2.15
CA ALA A 147 -0.47 8.87 -3.16
C ALA A 147 0.10 7.45 -3.31
N VAL A 148 0.33 6.73 -2.20
CA VAL A 148 0.72 5.30 -2.22
C VAL A 148 -0.32 4.47 -2.98
N CYS A 149 -1.61 4.65 -2.70
CA CYS A 149 -2.70 3.94 -3.38
C CYS A 149 -2.72 4.20 -4.90
N VAL A 150 -2.49 5.45 -5.32
CA VAL A 150 -2.38 5.80 -6.75
C VAL A 150 -1.22 5.06 -7.41
N VAL A 151 -0.03 5.09 -6.81
CA VAL A 151 1.17 4.45 -7.41
C VAL A 151 1.03 2.93 -7.40
N ALA A 152 0.46 2.33 -6.35
CA ALA A 152 0.14 0.90 -6.29
C ALA A 152 -0.82 0.50 -7.42
N ALA A 153 -1.90 1.25 -7.61
CA ALA A 153 -2.84 1.02 -8.71
C ALA A 153 -2.17 1.10 -10.09
N LEU A 154 -1.27 2.06 -10.30
CA LEU A 154 -0.51 2.18 -11.54
C LEU A 154 0.40 0.97 -11.77
N LEU A 155 1.06 0.47 -10.73
CA LEU A 155 1.90 -0.74 -10.80
C LEU A 155 1.08 -1.98 -11.10
N TYR A 156 -0.05 -2.20 -10.40
CA TYR A 156 -0.92 -3.34 -10.67
C TYR A 156 -1.42 -3.34 -12.11
N ARG A 157 -1.86 -2.20 -12.64
CA ARG A 157 -2.28 -2.10 -14.04
C ARG A 157 -1.15 -2.32 -15.04
N ARG A 158 0.08 -2.02 -14.64
CA ARG A 158 1.25 -2.21 -15.49
C ARG A 158 1.75 -3.66 -15.51
N PHE A 159 1.60 -4.39 -14.40
CA PHE A 159 1.96 -5.80 -14.31
C PHE A 159 0.85 -6.75 -14.74
N LEU A 160 -0.41 -6.44 -14.42
CA LEU A 160 -1.58 -7.31 -14.68
C LEU A 160 -2.43 -6.82 -15.86
N GLY A 161 -2.02 -5.71 -16.50
CA GLY A 161 -2.77 -5.06 -17.58
C GLY A 161 -3.97 -4.25 -17.09
N GLY A 162 -4.69 -3.62 -18.02
CA GLY A 162 -5.99 -2.96 -17.75
C GLY A 162 -7.12 -3.98 -17.57
N THR A 163 -6.92 -4.98 -16.73
CA THR A 163 -7.87 -6.07 -16.46
C THR A 163 -8.62 -5.81 -15.15
N TRP A 164 -9.76 -6.48 -14.97
CA TRP A 164 -10.49 -6.41 -13.71
C TRP A 164 -9.65 -6.95 -12.53
N VAL A 165 -8.70 -7.85 -12.80
CA VAL A 165 -7.76 -8.41 -11.81
C VAL A 165 -6.87 -7.31 -11.23
N ALA A 166 -6.35 -6.41 -12.08
CA ALA A 166 -5.60 -5.24 -11.61
C ALA A 166 -6.45 -4.31 -10.73
N GLY A 167 -7.72 -4.14 -11.11
CA GLY A 167 -8.70 -3.40 -10.31
C GLY A 167 -8.95 -4.04 -8.97
N LEU A 168 -9.20 -5.35 -8.93
CA LEU A 168 -9.43 -6.09 -7.70
C LEU A 168 -8.20 -6.06 -6.79
N ALA A 169 -7.00 -6.29 -7.32
CA ALA A 169 -5.75 -6.18 -6.57
C ALA A 169 -5.57 -4.77 -5.96
N THR A 170 -5.93 -3.73 -6.71
CA THR A 170 -5.92 -2.35 -6.21
C THR A 170 -6.89 -2.16 -5.06
N LEU A 171 -8.13 -2.68 -5.17
CA LEU A 171 -9.10 -2.58 -4.09
C LEU A 171 -8.63 -3.32 -2.84
N LEU A 172 -8.15 -4.56 -3.00
CA LEU A 172 -7.61 -5.35 -1.89
C LEU A 172 -6.48 -4.60 -1.17
N PHE A 173 -5.57 -3.98 -1.92
CA PHE A 173 -4.52 -3.15 -1.34
C PHE A 173 -5.07 -1.94 -0.57
N VAL A 174 -6.05 -1.21 -1.14
CA VAL A 174 -6.63 0.00 -0.52
C VAL A 174 -7.41 -0.32 0.77
N PHE A 175 -8.05 -1.49 0.83
CA PHE A 175 -8.84 -1.94 1.98
C PHE A 175 -8.04 -2.75 3.01
N ASP A 176 -6.78 -3.07 2.74
CA ASP A 176 -5.94 -3.86 3.64
C ASP A 176 -5.69 -3.11 4.95
N ASP A 177 -5.95 -3.78 6.08
CA ASP A 177 -5.90 -3.18 7.41
C ASP A 177 -4.46 -2.84 7.86
N ALA A 178 -3.44 -3.41 7.23
CA ALA A 178 -2.04 -3.12 7.52
C ALA A 178 -1.69 -1.64 7.32
N HIS A 179 -2.44 -0.91 6.47
CA HIS A 179 -2.21 0.50 6.21
C HIS A 179 -2.72 1.44 7.30
N VAL A 180 -3.62 0.98 8.18
CA VAL A 180 -4.24 1.85 9.19
C VAL A 180 -3.21 2.41 10.17
N VAL A 181 -2.25 1.59 10.61
CA VAL A 181 -1.26 2.01 11.61
C VAL A 181 -0.31 3.09 11.06
N PRO A 182 0.34 2.94 9.89
CA PRO A 182 1.14 4.00 9.28
C PRO A 182 0.40 5.32 9.02
N VAL A 183 -0.91 5.26 8.74
CA VAL A 183 -1.71 6.46 8.48
C VAL A 183 -2.07 7.18 9.76
N ALA A 184 -2.52 6.43 10.76
CA ALA A 184 -3.05 6.98 12.00
C ALA A 184 -1.98 7.23 13.06
N TRP A 185 -0.74 6.78 12.90
CA TRP A 185 0.34 7.04 13.84
C TRP A 185 1.38 7.93 13.18
N LEU A 186 1.49 9.20 13.61
CA LEU A 186 2.25 10.20 12.87
C LEU A 186 3.73 9.83 12.78
N ALA A 187 4.35 9.38 13.87
CA ALA A 187 5.73 8.90 13.87
C ALA A 187 5.95 7.78 12.85
N ASN A 188 4.94 6.96 12.59
CA ASN A 188 4.99 5.88 11.61
C ASN A 188 4.69 6.32 10.15
N ARG A 189 4.49 7.63 9.90
CA ARG A 189 4.40 8.18 8.53
C ARG A 189 5.62 7.81 7.69
N ASN A 190 6.76 7.54 8.32
CA ASN A 190 7.98 7.06 7.67
C ASN A 190 7.73 5.89 6.70
N ALA A 191 6.83 4.96 7.06
CA ALA A 191 6.51 3.80 6.25
C ALA A 191 5.72 4.19 4.99
N LEU A 192 4.83 5.18 5.06
CA LEU A 192 4.09 5.69 3.90
C LEU A 192 5.01 6.42 2.91
N VAL A 193 5.91 7.26 3.42
CA VAL A 193 6.87 7.99 2.57
C VAL A 193 7.82 7.00 1.90
N ALA A 194 8.33 6.01 2.65
CA ALA A 194 9.17 4.96 2.11
C ALA A 194 8.44 4.10 1.08
N ALA A 195 7.18 3.73 1.33
CA ALA A 195 6.36 2.98 0.38
C ALA A 195 6.13 3.78 -0.90
N PHE A 196 5.79 5.06 -0.81
CA PHE A 196 5.57 5.91 -1.98
C PHE A 196 6.81 5.95 -2.88
N PHE A 197 7.97 6.30 -2.32
CA PHE A 197 9.21 6.36 -3.09
C PHE A 197 9.65 4.97 -3.56
N GLY A 198 9.43 3.92 -2.77
CA GLY A 198 9.73 2.54 -3.15
C GLY A 198 8.91 2.05 -4.34
N LEU A 199 7.61 2.32 -4.36
CA LEU A 199 6.73 2.00 -5.48
C LEU A 199 7.07 2.84 -6.71
N LEU A 200 7.42 4.13 -6.55
CA LEU A 200 7.94 4.94 -7.65
C LEU A 200 9.25 4.40 -8.21
N ALA A 201 10.16 3.90 -7.36
CA ALA A 201 11.40 3.27 -7.78
C ALA A 201 11.12 2.04 -8.66
N LEU A 202 10.16 1.18 -8.25
CA LEU A 202 9.70 0.05 -9.05
C LEU A 202 9.07 0.47 -10.37
N LEU A 203 8.22 1.49 -10.35
CA LEU A 203 7.55 1.99 -11.56
C LEU A 203 8.56 2.58 -12.56
N ALA A 204 9.52 3.36 -12.08
CA ALA A 204 10.60 3.93 -12.88
C ALA A 204 11.52 2.85 -13.45
N HIS A 205 11.89 1.86 -12.62
CA HIS A 205 12.69 0.71 -13.02
C HIS A 205 12.00 -0.08 -14.13
N ASP A 206 10.73 -0.43 -13.94
CA ASP A 206 9.95 -1.16 -14.95
C ASP A 206 9.83 -0.35 -16.27
N ARG A 207 9.56 0.96 -16.20
CA ARG A 207 9.51 1.81 -17.40
C ARG A 207 10.85 1.86 -18.14
N TRP A 208 11.96 1.90 -17.41
CA TRP A 208 13.28 1.82 -18.01
C TRP A 208 13.50 0.47 -18.71
N ARG A 209 13.20 -0.64 -18.02
CA ARG A 209 13.46 -2.00 -18.50
C ARG A 209 12.55 -2.42 -19.64
N ARG A 210 11.23 -2.23 -19.53
CA ARG A 210 10.26 -2.70 -20.55
C ARG A 210 10.02 -1.70 -21.68
N ASN A 211 10.10 -0.39 -21.41
CA ASN A 211 9.77 0.64 -22.40
C ASN A 211 11.00 1.40 -22.92
N GLY A 212 12.20 1.12 -22.40
CA GLY A 212 13.41 1.86 -22.77
C GLY A 212 13.40 3.33 -22.31
N TRP A 213 12.59 3.66 -21.30
CA TRP A 213 12.49 5.03 -20.78
C TRP A 213 13.74 5.40 -19.98
N ARG A 214 14.72 6.01 -20.67
CA ARG A 214 16.06 6.33 -20.14
C ARG A 214 16.08 7.05 -18.78
N PRO A 215 15.19 8.03 -18.48
CA PRO A 215 15.19 8.66 -17.17
C PRO A 215 14.99 7.68 -15.99
N GLY A 216 14.32 6.54 -16.22
CA GLY A 216 14.10 5.54 -15.18
C GLY A 216 15.39 4.89 -14.66
N GLU A 217 16.48 4.91 -15.44
CA GLU A 217 17.81 4.44 -15.00
C GLU A 217 18.35 5.25 -13.82
N PHE A 218 18.04 6.55 -13.79
CA PHE A 218 18.44 7.47 -12.72
C PHE A 218 17.34 7.64 -11.67
N LEU A 219 16.09 7.79 -12.10
CA LEU A 219 14.97 8.02 -11.18
C LEU A 219 14.70 6.81 -10.27
N ALA A 220 14.89 5.58 -10.74
CA ALA A 220 14.72 4.40 -9.90
C ALA A 220 15.67 4.36 -8.68
N PRO A 221 17.00 4.47 -8.84
CA PRO A 221 17.91 4.52 -7.69
C PRO A 221 17.72 5.79 -6.84
N CYS A 222 17.38 6.94 -7.43
CA CYS A 222 17.07 8.14 -6.63
C CYS A 222 15.84 7.95 -5.74
N CYS A 223 14.76 7.39 -6.28
CA CYS A 223 13.58 7.06 -5.50
C CYS A 223 13.88 5.97 -4.45
N LEU A 224 14.71 4.97 -4.78
CA LEU A 224 15.17 4.00 -3.79
C LEU A 224 15.95 4.66 -2.64
N ALA A 225 16.85 5.59 -2.96
CA ALA A 225 17.59 6.35 -1.95
C ALA A 225 16.64 7.14 -1.03
N LEU A 226 15.65 7.82 -1.60
CA LEU A 226 14.62 8.51 -0.82
C LEU A 226 13.79 7.55 0.04
N ALA A 227 13.51 6.34 -0.44
CA ALA A 227 12.79 5.31 0.32
C ALA A 227 13.59 4.87 1.56
N VAL A 228 14.86 4.50 1.41
CA VAL A 228 15.72 4.06 2.53
C VAL A 228 16.10 5.20 3.49
N LEU A 229 16.15 6.44 3.00
CA LEU A 229 16.32 7.63 3.83
C LEU A 229 15.01 8.09 4.50
N SER A 230 13.87 7.52 4.13
CA SER A 230 12.60 7.71 4.83
C SER A 230 12.40 6.67 5.92
N ALA A 231 12.66 5.40 5.62
CA ALA A 231 12.63 4.30 6.59
C ALA A 231 13.42 3.09 6.09
N GLU A 232 13.96 2.30 7.03
CA GLU A 232 14.69 1.05 6.78
C GLU A 232 13.86 0.04 5.98
N ILE A 233 12.52 0.09 6.07
CA ILE A 233 11.62 -0.75 5.27
C ILE A 233 11.81 -0.55 3.75
N GLY A 234 12.38 0.58 3.32
CA GLY A 234 12.76 0.83 1.94
C GLY A 234 13.73 -0.21 1.37
N VAL A 235 14.50 -0.91 2.23
CA VAL A 235 15.38 -2.02 1.82
C VAL A 235 14.59 -3.14 1.12
N ALA A 236 13.31 -3.34 1.49
CA ALA A 236 12.44 -4.34 0.86
C ALA A 236 12.27 -4.11 -0.65
N VAL A 237 12.38 -2.87 -1.13
CA VAL A 237 12.33 -2.54 -2.57
C VAL A 237 13.48 -3.19 -3.33
N GLY A 238 14.64 -3.36 -2.70
CA GLY A 238 15.76 -4.12 -3.25
C GLY A 238 15.40 -5.57 -3.54
N ALA A 239 14.67 -6.22 -2.62
CA ALA A 239 14.17 -7.58 -2.84
C ALA A 239 13.16 -7.62 -4.01
N TYR A 240 12.32 -6.60 -4.16
CA TYR A 240 11.43 -6.48 -5.33
C TYR A 240 12.18 -6.25 -6.64
N PHE A 241 13.31 -5.53 -6.65
CA PHE A 241 14.17 -5.43 -7.84
C PHE A 241 14.75 -6.79 -8.23
N VAL A 242 15.22 -7.57 -7.25
CA VAL A 242 15.70 -8.94 -7.50
C VAL A 242 14.57 -9.82 -8.05
N ALA A 243 13.40 -9.82 -7.40
CA ALA A 243 12.23 -10.55 -7.88
C ALA A 243 11.84 -10.13 -9.31
N TYR A 244 11.85 -8.83 -9.60
CA TYR A 244 11.61 -8.30 -10.93
C TYR A 244 12.62 -8.82 -11.96
N ALA A 245 13.92 -8.80 -11.64
CA ALA A 245 14.95 -9.31 -12.54
C ALA A 245 14.85 -10.82 -12.80
N LEU A 246 14.37 -11.59 -11.81
CA LEU A 246 14.21 -13.03 -11.94
C LEU A 246 12.97 -13.41 -12.76
N PHE A 247 11.82 -12.82 -12.46
CA PHE A 247 10.53 -13.28 -12.97
C PHE A 247 9.95 -12.40 -14.09
N ILE A 248 10.32 -11.13 -14.16
CA ILE A 248 9.70 -10.16 -15.07
C ILE A 248 10.63 -9.75 -16.22
N ASP A 249 11.91 -9.49 -15.95
CA ASP A 249 12.85 -8.99 -16.96
C ASP A 249 13.15 -10.08 -17.99
N SER A 250 12.90 -9.80 -19.28
CA SER A 250 13.18 -10.72 -20.39
C SER A 250 14.60 -10.60 -20.96
N GLY A 251 15.45 -9.74 -20.38
CA GLY A 251 16.83 -9.57 -20.81
C GLY A 251 17.73 -10.76 -20.48
N THR A 252 18.95 -10.76 -21.03
CA THR A 252 20.01 -11.72 -20.68
C THR A 252 20.46 -11.57 -19.22
N CYS A 253 21.06 -12.60 -18.62
CA CYS A 253 21.58 -12.53 -17.23
C CYS A 253 22.48 -11.31 -17.01
N ARG A 254 23.35 -10.97 -17.99
CA ARG A 254 24.22 -9.78 -17.93
C ARG A 254 23.42 -8.47 -17.95
N GLN A 255 22.34 -8.40 -18.71
CA GLN A 255 21.49 -7.20 -18.75
C GLN A 255 20.66 -7.06 -17.47
N ARG A 256 20.22 -8.17 -16.88
CA ARG A 256 19.49 -8.21 -15.61
C ARG A 256 20.39 -7.74 -14.46
N THR A 257 21.59 -8.29 -14.35
CA THR A 257 22.56 -7.89 -13.31
C THR A 257 22.94 -6.42 -13.42
N ARG A 258 23.22 -5.93 -14.65
CA ARG A 258 23.43 -4.48 -14.89
C ARG A 258 22.23 -3.63 -14.49
N GLY A 259 21.01 -4.16 -14.66
CA GLY A 259 19.78 -3.50 -14.23
C GLY A 259 19.71 -3.28 -12.71
N LEU A 260 20.27 -4.20 -11.93
CA LEU A 260 20.27 -4.15 -10.48
C LEU A 260 21.37 -3.29 -9.89
N LEU A 261 22.49 -3.11 -10.60
CA LEU A 261 23.68 -2.41 -10.09
C LEU A 261 23.37 -1.05 -9.47
N PRO A 262 22.59 -0.13 -10.08
CA PRO A 262 22.33 1.17 -9.46
C PRO A 262 21.60 1.05 -8.12
N GLY A 263 20.64 0.13 -8.01
CA GLY A 263 19.91 -0.12 -6.77
C GLY A 263 20.79 -0.74 -5.69
N VAL A 264 21.61 -1.74 -6.04
CA VAL A 264 22.58 -2.37 -5.13
C VAL A 264 23.60 -1.34 -4.63
N THR A 265 24.09 -0.45 -5.49
CA THR A 265 25.01 0.61 -5.10
C THR A 265 24.36 1.56 -4.09
N VAL A 266 23.12 1.99 -4.31
CA VAL A 266 22.39 2.84 -3.36
C VAL A 266 22.24 2.15 -2.00
N LEU A 267 21.82 0.89 -1.97
CA LEU A 267 21.66 0.13 -0.72
C LEU A 267 23.00 -0.09 -0.01
N GLY A 268 24.06 -0.37 -0.76
CA GLY A 268 25.41 -0.56 -0.20
C GLY A 268 25.96 0.72 0.42
N ILE A 269 25.84 1.85 -0.28
CA ILE A 269 26.26 3.17 0.24
C ILE A 269 25.45 3.54 1.47
N TRP A 270 24.12 3.38 1.42
CA TRP A 270 23.25 3.65 2.55
C TRP A 270 23.61 2.77 3.74
N TRP A 271 23.74 1.46 3.55
CA TRP A 271 24.04 0.50 4.61
C TRP A 271 25.37 0.82 5.29
N TRP A 272 26.42 1.11 4.49
CA TRP A 272 27.72 1.51 5.00
C TRP A 272 27.62 2.80 5.83
N ALA A 273 27.04 3.87 5.27
CA ALA A 273 26.91 5.15 5.97
C ALA A 273 26.07 5.02 7.26
N TYR A 274 24.97 4.27 7.19
CA TYR A 274 24.06 4.00 8.30
C TYR A 274 24.80 3.38 9.51
N HIS A 275 25.64 2.37 9.25
CA HIS A 275 26.41 1.71 10.30
C HIS A 275 27.58 2.57 10.80
N GLN A 276 28.29 3.27 9.91
CA GLN A 276 29.39 4.17 10.29
C GLN A 276 28.93 5.32 11.19
N MET A 277 27.68 5.76 11.05
CA MET A 277 27.07 6.79 11.89
C MET A 277 26.50 6.24 13.20
N GLY A 278 26.56 4.93 13.45
CA GLY A 278 26.11 4.29 14.68
C GLY A 278 24.60 4.01 14.74
N PHE A 279 23.88 4.08 13.62
CA PHE A 279 22.47 3.72 13.58
C PHE A 279 22.27 2.19 13.53
N GLY A 280 21.05 1.76 13.81
CA GLY A 280 20.63 0.36 13.85
C GLY A 280 19.95 0.01 15.16
N THR A 281 19.78 -1.29 15.38
CA THR A 281 19.09 -1.82 16.55
C THR A 281 19.90 -2.91 17.24
N TRP A 282 19.81 -2.98 18.57
CA TRP A 282 20.42 -4.03 19.37
C TRP A 282 19.66 -4.23 20.68
N GLY A 283 19.50 -5.48 21.10
CA GLY A 283 18.88 -5.81 22.39
C GLY A 283 17.37 -5.54 22.45
N SER A 284 16.70 -5.37 21.31
CA SER A 284 15.24 -5.26 21.21
C SER A 284 14.62 -6.61 20.84
N GLU A 285 13.41 -6.89 21.32
CA GLU A 285 12.60 -8.02 20.85
C GLU A 285 11.78 -7.68 19.60
N TYR A 286 11.44 -6.40 19.44
CA TYR A 286 10.66 -5.91 18.31
C TYR A 286 11.50 -5.78 17.04
N TYR A 287 12.76 -5.34 17.17
CA TYR A 287 13.67 -5.13 16.05
C TYR A 287 14.83 -6.12 16.09
N VAL A 288 15.02 -6.86 14.99
CA VAL A 288 16.13 -7.79 14.80
C VAL A 288 16.96 -7.30 13.62
N ASP A 289 18.23 -6.99 13.89
CA ASP A 289 19.16 -6.50 12.88
C ASP A 289 19.81 -7.68 12.14
N PRO A 290 19.60 -7.83 10.81
CA PRO A 290 20.17 -8.95 10.06
C PRO A 290 21.69 -8.91 9.93
N GLY A 291 22.32 -7.74 10.07
CA GLY A 291 23.77 -7.58 10.00
C GLY A 291 24.47 -7.92 11.32
N ARG A 292 23.85 -7.57 12.45
CA ARG A 292 24.42 -7.83 13.80
C ARG A 292 24.00 -9.18 14.36
N GLU A 293 22.78 -9.64 14.08
CA GLU A 293 22.19 -10.85 14.66
C GLU A 293 21.67 -11.82 13.56
N PRO A 294 22.53 -12.29 12.63
CA PRO A 294 22.09 -13.03 11.44
C PRO A 294 21.35 -14.34 11.77
N LEU A 295 21.78 -15.07 12.80
CA LEU A 295 21.12 -16.32 13.22
C LEU A 295 19.75 -16.05 13.84
N ARG A 296 19.63 -15.04 14.70
CA ARG A 296 18.36 -14.63 15.30
C ARG A 296 17.41 -14.07 14.25
N PHE A 297 17.93 -13.37 13.25
CA PHE A 297 17.15 -12.93 12.10
C PHE A 297 16.62 -14.11 11.29
N ALA A 298 17.46 -15.12 11.04
CA ALA A 298 17.03 -16.34 10.35
C ALA A 298 15.94 -17.11 11.10
N THR A 299 16.06 -17.23 12.43
CA THR A 299 15.00 -17.86 13.25
C THR A 299 13.72 -17.03 13.23
N ALA A 300 13.82 -15.70 13.37
CA ALA A 300 12.67 -14.81 13.28
C ALA A 300 12.00 -14.86 11.89
N LEU A 301 12.77 -15.10 10.81
CA LEU A 301 12.23 -15.26 9.47
C LEU A 301 11.39 -16.53 9.35
N LEU A 302 11.90 -17.66 9.85
CA LEU A 302 11.16 -18.93 9.86
C LEU A 302 9.89 -18.87 10.71
N GLU A 303 9.93 -18.13 11.80
CA GLU A 303 8.77 -17.91 12.67
C GLU A 303 7.75 -16.96 12.03
N ARG A 304 8.19 -15.78 11.57
CA ARG A 304 7.28 -14.69 11.20
C ARG A 304 6.77 -14.77 9.76
N VAL A 305 7.55 -15.31 8.81
CA VAL A 305 7.13 -15.35 7.39
C VAL A 305 5.82 -16.14 7.18
N PRO A 306 5.63 -17.35 7.76
CA PRO A 306 4.37 -18.07 7.60
C PRO A 306 3.16 -17.27 8.08
N ILE A 307 3.29 -16.60 9.23
CA ILE A 307 2.24 -15.79 9.84
C ILE A 307 1.94 -14.56 8.99
N LEU A 308 2.97 -13.87 8.48
CA LEU A 308 2.81 -12.72 7.59
C LEU A 308 2.15 -13.12 6.26
N LEU A 309 2.48 -14.28 5.71
CA LEU A 309 1.83 -14.81 4.51
C LEU A 309 0.37 -15.18 4.78
N LEU A 310 0.05 -15.82 5.91
CA LEU A 310 -1.32 -16.11 6.28
C LEU A 310 -2.15 -14.82 6.42
N ASN A 311 -1.59 -13.80 7.08
CA ASN A 311 -2.21 -12.49 7.22
C ASN A 311 -2.58 -11.86 5.87
N GLN A 312 -1.71 -12.02 4.85
CA GLN A 312 -1.97 -11.50 3.51
C GLN A 312 -3.13 -12.19 2.78
N LEU A 313 -3.49 -13.42 3.18
CA LEU A 313 -4.37 -14.30 2.42
C LEU A 313 -5.75 -14.49 3.06
N VAL A 314 -5.80 -14.78 4.36
CA VAL A 314 -7.03 -15.23 5.04
C VAL A 314 -7.27 -14.48 6.36
N GLY A 315 -6.24 -13.86 6.94
CA GLY A 315 -6.27 -13.42 8.34
C GLY A 315 -6.14 -14.61 9.30
N PRO A 316 -5.86 -14.41 10.60
CA PRO A 316 -6.01 -13.19 11.38
C PRO A 316 -4.86 -12.18 11.24
N ALA A 317 -5.10 -10.95 11.73
CA ALA A 317 -4.13 -9.87 11.67
C ALA A 317 -2.79 -10.28 12.32
N ALA A 318 -1.66 -10.19 11.61
CA ALA A 318 -0.35 -10.65 12.12
C ALA A 318 0.04 -10.02 13.47
N ARG A 319 -0.44 -8.81 13.75
CA ARG A 319 -0.29 -8.12 15.04
C ARG A 319 -0.83 -8.91 16.24
N LEU A 320 -1.82 -9.77 16.04
CA LEU A 320 -2.40 -10.58 17.10
C LEU A 320 -1.41 -11.63 17.59
N TYR A 321 -0.48 -12.07 16.75
CA TYR A 321 0.52 -13.07 17.12
C TYR A 321 1.32 -12.68 18.37
N VAL A 322 1.69 -11.40 18.49
CA VAL A 322 2.46 -10.87 19.63
C VAL A 322 1.62 -10.83 20.92
N MET A 323 0.29 -10.92 20.81
CA MET A 323 -0.64 -10.93 21.95
C MET A 323 -1.05 -12.35 22.37
N LEU A 324 -0.66 -13.38 21.61
CA LEU A 324 -1.02 -14.75 21.91
C LEU A 324 -0.10 -15.34 22.99
N SER A 325 -0.66 -16.27 23.77
CA SER A 325 0.16 -17.17 24.59
C SER A 325 1.00 -18.08 23.70
N GLU A 326 2.14 -18.58 24.21
CA GLU A 326 3.02 -19.47 23.43
C GLU A 326 2.28 -20.65 22.78
N PRO A 327 1.39 -21.40 23.48
CA PRO A 327 0.67 -22.51 22.85
C PRO A 327 -0.24 -22.06 21.70
N ALA A 328 -0.91 -20.91 21.86
CA ALA A 328 -1.75 -20.34 20.81
C ALA A 328 -0.91 -19.81 19.63
N GLY A 329 0.29 -19.27 19.90
CA GLY A 329 1.26 -18.87 18.90
C GLY A 329 1.73 -20.06 18.05
N TYR A 330 2.11 -21.16 18.68
CA TYR A 330 2.49 -22.39 17.97
C TYR A 330 1.35 -22.97 17.14
N ALA A 331 0.12 -22.95 17.68
CA ALA A 331 -1.06 -23.39 16.94
C ALA A 331 -1.32 -22.53 15.69
N LEU A 332 -1.24 -21.19 15.81
CA LEU A 332 -1.40 -20.27 14.68
C LEU A 332 -0.28 -20.44 13.65
N TRP A 333 0.96 -20.64 14.09
CA TRP A 333 2.10 -20.89 13.20
C TRP A 333 1.92 -22.20 12.42
N GLY A 334 1.54 -23.29 13.09
CA GLY A 334 1.24 -24.56 12.44
C GLY A 334 0.08 -24.45 11.45
N PHE A 335 -0.99 -23.75 11.83
CA PHE A 335 -2.12 -23.47 10.94
C PHE A 335 -1.68 -22.65 9.70
N SER A 336 -0.82 -21.66 9.88
CA SER A 336 -0.25 -20.86 8.79
C SER A 336 0.47 -21.73 7.77
N LEU A 337 1.30 -22.67 8.23
CA LEU A 337 1.99 -23.62 7.34
C LEU A 337 1.02 -24.54 6.59
N LEU A 338 -0.04 -25.01 7.25
CA LEU A 338 -1.07 -25.83 6.60
C LEU A 338 -1.79 -25.07 5.48
N VAL A 339 -2.17 -23.82 5.73
CA VAL A 339 -2.81 -22.97 4.72
C VAL A 339 -1.88 -22.68 3.55
N ILE A 340 -0.60 -22.38 3.81
CA ILE A 340 0.40 -22.16 2.77
C ILE A 340 0.61 -23.43 1.94
N ALA A 341 0.73 -24.59 2.58
CA ALA A 341 0.88 -25.87 1.89
C ALA A 341 -0.35 -26.21 1.04
N TRP A 342 -1.56 -25.96 1.57
CA TRP A 342 -2.82 -26.14 0.84
C TRP A 342 -2.91 -25.20 -0.37
N LEU A 343 -2.59 -23.92 -0.21
CA LEU A 343 -2.55 -22.96 -1.32
C LEU A 343 -1.53 -23.34 -2.38
N ALA A 344 -0.32 -23.75 -1.96
CA ALA A 344 0.69 -24.25 -2.87
C ALA A 344 0.15 -25.47 -3.65
N PHE A 345 -0.50 -26.42 -2.98
CA PHE A 345 -1.12 -27.58 -3.62
C PHE A 345 -2.21 -27.21 -4.64
N VAL A 346 -3.07 -26.23 -4.32
CA VAL A 346 -4.16 -25.76 -5.21
C VAL A 346 -3.63 -24.95 -6.41
N VAL A 347 -2.64 -24.08 -6.18
CA VAL A 347 -2.12 -23.15 -7.20
C VAL A 347 -1.07 -23.80 -8.08
N PHE A 348 -0.33 -24.80 -7.58
CA PHE A 348 0.75 -25.45 -8.33
C PHE A 348 0.33 -26.09 -9.67
N PRO A 349 -0.83 -26.77 -9.78
CA PRO A 349 -1.35 -27.25 -11.07
C PRO A 349 -1.62 -26.11 -12.07
N LEU A 350 -2.09 -24.95 -11.59
CA LEU A 350 -2.35 -23.77 -12.42
C LEU A 350 -1.04 -23.17 -12.94
N LEU A 351 -0.03 -23.06 -12.08
CA LEU A 351 1.32 -22.59 -12.46
C LEU A 351 2.01 -23.51 -13.48
N ARG A 352 1.71 -24.82 -13.45
CA ARG A 352 2.24 -25.78 -14.42
C ARG A 352 1.58 -25.69 -15.79
N ARG A 353 0.28 -25.38 -15.85
CA ARG A 353 -0.49 -25.30 -17.11
C ARG A 353 -0.25 -24.00 -17.88
N ASP A 354 -0.16 -22.86 -17.18
CA ASP A 354 0.07 -21.54 -17.78
C ASP A 354 1.44 -20.97 -17.42
N ARG A 355 2.53 -21.63 -17.85
CA ARG A 355 3.88 -21.04 -17.74
C ARG A 355 4.00 -19.68 -18.44
N VAL A 356 3.17 -19.43 -19.45
CA VAL A 356 3.16 -18.18 -20.25
C VAL A 356 2.56 -16.99 -19.47
N GLY A 357 1.73 -17.23 -18.44
CA GLY A 357 1.19 -16.16 -17.58
C GLY A 357 2.23 -15.58 -16.60
N VAL A 358 3.28 -16.33 -16.29
CA VAL A 358 4.30 -15.96 -15.28
C VAL A 358 5.62 -15.52 -15.92
N SER A 359 5.97 -16.00 -17.11
CA SER A 359 7.28 -15.73 -17.73
C SER A 359 7.27 -14.85 -18.99
N GLY A 360 6.16 -14.24 -19.36
CA GLY A 360 6.16 -13.30 -20.47
C GLY A 360 4.77 -12.92 -20.95
N LEU A 361 4.29 -11.75 -20.52
CA LEU A 361 3.37 -10.97 -21.33
C LEU A 361 4.10 -10.65 -22.64
N PRO A 362 3.74 -11.23 -23.81
CA PRO A 362 4.19 -10.65 -25.06
C PRO A 362 3.70 -9.21 -25.04
N ALA A 363 4.62 -8.27 -25.27
CA ALA A 363 4.31 -6.86 -25.37
C ALA A 363 3.18 -6.68 -26.40
N ARG A 364 1.94 -6.64 -25.93
CA ARG A 364 0.83 -6.09 -26.71
C ARG A 364 1.25 -4.65 -26.93
N ARG A 365 1.76 -4.39 -28.14
CA ARG A 365 2.07 -3.05 -28.62
C ARG A 365 0.87 -2.19 -28.27
N TRP A 366 1.05 -1.30 -27.30
CA TRP A 366 0.14 -0.20 -27.09
C TRP A 366 -0.04 0.46 -28.46
N PRO A 367 -1.26 0.62 -28.99
CA PRO A 367 -1.46 1.48 -30.13
C PRO A 367 -1.06 2.88 -29.65
N SER A 368 0.09 3.36 -30.10
CA SER A 368 0.44 4.76 -29.98
C SER A 368 -0.57 5.52 -30.85
N SER A 369 -1.59 6.09 -30.20
CA SER A 369 -2.46 7.09 -30.82
C SER A 369 -1.63 8.34 -31.10
N ARG A 370 -0.81 8.29 -32.14
CA ARG A 370 -0.20 9.46 -32.80
C ARG A 370 -0.40 9.33 -34.31
N SER A 371 -1.64 9.20 -34.74
CA SER A 371 -2.02 9.68 -36.07
C SER A 371 -2.14 11.20 -35.99
N ARG A 372 -1.04 11.91 -36.27
CA ARG A 372 -1.10 13.31 -36.67
C ARG A 372 -1.94 13.38 -37.96
N PRO A 373 -3.01 14.16 -38.05
CA PRO A 373 -3.67 14.38 -39.32
C PRO A 373 -2.71 15.17 -40.21
N ARG A 374 -2.43 14.61 -41.38
CA ARG A 374 -1.67 15.24 -42.45
C ARG A 374 -2.53 16.40 -42.95
N THR A 375 -2.18 17.64 -42.58
CA THR A 375 -2.84 18.86 -43.07
C THR A 375 -2.64 18.97 -44.58
N GLN A 376 -3.68 18.64 -45.33
CA GLN A 376 -3.75 18.90 -46.76
C GLN A 376 -4.33 20.32 -46.93
N ARG A 377 -3.48 21.26 -47.39
CA ARG A 377 -3.88 22.60 -47.82
C ARG A 377 -4.96 22.48 -48.90
N ARG A 378 -6.17 22.98 -48.64
CA ARG A 378 -7.07 23.56 -49.67
C ARG A 378 -7.99 24.62 -49.04
N GLY A 379 -7.97 25.81 -49.65
CA GLY A 379 -9.07 26.77 -49.79
C GLY A 379 -9.80 27.27 -48.55
N ARG A 380 -9.61 28.57 -48.21
CA ARG A 380 -10.64 29.36 -47.53
C ARG A 380 -11.91 29.40 -48.38
N PRO A 381 -13.10 29.43 -47.75
CA PRO A 381 -13.85 30.68 -47.82
C PRO A 381 -14.59 31.07 -46.52
N SER A 382 -14.67 32.40 -46.37
CA SER A 382 -15.69 33.26 -45.73
C SER A 382 -16.50 32.79 -44.50
N PHE A 383 -16.40 33.63 -43.47
CA PHE A 383 -17.32 33.81 -42.33
C PHE A 383 -18.80 33.90 -42.75
N SER A 384 -19.68 33.25 -41.98
CA SER A 384 -20.98 33.80 -41.61
C SER A 384 -21.40 33.29 -40.22
N SER A 385 -22.04 34.20 -39.50
CA SER A 385 -22.55 34.16 -38.13
C SER A 385 -23.74 33.22 -37.94
N GLY A 386 -23.86 32.58 -36.77
CA GLY A 386 -25.15 32.01 -36.33
C GLY A 386 -25.07 30.90 -35.28
N SER A 387 -25.27 31.31 -34.01
CA SER A 387 -26.07 30.63 -32.97
C SER A 387 -25.88 29.15 -32.56
N ALA A 388 -25.90 28.98 -31.23
CA ALA A 388 -26.48 27.88 -30.44
C ALA A 388 -25.52 26.81 -29.86
N LEU A 389 -25.24 26.98 -28.56
CA LEU A 389 -24.89 25.93 -27.59
C LEU A 389 -26.14 25.07 -27.28
N PRO A 390 -26.03 23.73 -27.16
CA PRO A 390 -27.01 22.96 -26.44
C PRO A 390 -26.55 22.70 -24.99
N ALA A 391 -27.41 23.11 -24.06
CA ALA A 391 -27.44 22.65 -22.69
C ALA A 391 -27.96 21.20 -22.64
N SER A 392 -27.27 20.31 -21.93
CA SER A 392 -27.83 19.02 -21.48
C SER A 392 -27.21 18.57 -20.16
N LEU A 393 -27.38 19.40 -19.13
CA LEU A 393 -27.45 18.98 -17.73
C LEU A 393 -28.90 19.11 -17.30
N ARG A 394 -29.64 18.00 -17.33
CA ARG A 394 -30.89 17.77 -16.57
C ARG A 394 -31.43 16.38 -16.90
N ASN A 395 -31.35 15.48 -15.92
CA ASN A 395 -32.29 14.40 -15.57
C ASN A 395 -31.54 13.30 -14.82
N PHE A 396 -31.42 13.48 -13.50
CA PHE A 396 -31.26 12.38 -12.55
C PHE A 396 -32.30 12.63 -11.44
N SER A 397 -33.32 11.79 -11.38
CA SER A 397 -34.28 11.72 -10.28
C SER A 397 -33.65 10.95 -9.11
N PRO A 398 -33.93 11.34 -7.85
CA PRO A 398 -33.44 10.63 -6.67
C PRO A 398 -34.56 9.78 -6.05
N GLU A 399 -34.68 8.51 -6.43
CA GLU A 399 -35.58 7.57 -5.76
C GLU A 399 -34.94 6.17 -5.70
N CYS A 400 -34.37 5.83 -4.55
CA CYS A 400 -34.21 4.47 -4.00
C CYS A 400 -33.12 4.45 -2.91
N TRP A 401 -33.34 5.12 -1.78
CA TRP A 401 -32.61 4.82 -0.52
C TRP A 401 -33.49 5.20 0.67
N THR A 402 -34.51 4.38 0.92
CA THR A 402 -35.26 4.34 2.18
C THR A 402 -35.67 2.89 2.40
N ASP A 403 -34.94 2.19 3.27
CA ASP A 403 -35.51 1.32 4.31
C ASP A 403 -34.40 0.48 4.96
N LEU A 404 -34.21 0.75 6.26
CA LEU A 404 -33.96 -0.19 7.37
C LEU A 404 -33.07 0.46 8.44
N SER A 405 -33.66 1.43 9.14
CA SER A 405 -33.36 1.73 10.53
C SER A 405 -34.25 0.85 11.42
N GLY A 406 -33.67 0.20 12.43
CA GLY A 406 -34.45 -0.40 13.52
C GLY A 406 -33.82 -1.64 14.14
N CYS A 407 -32.97 -1.45 15.14
CA CYS A 407 -33.06 -2.13 16.44
C CYS A 407 -31.98 -1.58 17.39
N CYS A 408 -32.43 -0.92 18.46
CA CYS A 408 -31.61 -0.45 19.58
C CYS A 408 -31.79 -1.37 20.79
N LEU A 409 -30.67 -1.62 21.48
CA LEU A 409 -30.47 -1.88 22.94
C LEU A 409 -30.86 -3.25 23.54
N PRO A 410 -30.30 -3.68 24.71
CA PRO A 410 -29.47 -2.95 25.69
C PRO A 410 -28.15 -3.65 26.16
N ALA A 411 -27.31 -2.88 26.88
CA ALA A 411 -26.23 -3.39 27.75
C ALA A 411 -26.80 -3.89 29.11
N PRO A 412 -26.11 -4.78 29.85
CA PRO A 412 -25.33 -4.28 31.00
C PRO A 412 -24.06 -5.11 31.39
N GLY A 413 -23.05 -4.39 31.92
CA GLY A 413 -22.37 -4.65 33.19
C GLY A 413 -21.37 -5.83 33.37
N GLY A 414 -20.13 -5.50 33.79
CA GLY A 414 -19.32 -6.37 34.64
C GLY A 414 -17.83 -6.53 34.28
N TYR A 415 -16.97 -5.65 34.79
CA TYR A 415 -15.52 -5.87 34.92
C TYR A 415 -15.25 -6.96 35.98
N PRO A 416 -14.15 -7.76 35.90
CA PRO A 416 -12.89 -7.33 36.53
C PRO A 416 -11.59 -7.75 35.81
N HIS A 417 -10.51 -7.08 36.22
CA HIS A 417 -9.08 -7.31 35.95
C HIS A 417 -8.44 -6.65 34.73
N THR A 418 -8.42 -5.32 34.77
CA THR A 418 -7.51 -4.48 33.99
C THR A 418 -6.09 -4.61 34.55
N ARG A 419 -5.19 -5.34 33.87
CA ARG A 419 -3.75 -5.09 33.96
C ARG A 419 -3.49 -3.80 33.18
N LEU A 420 -3.19 -2.71 33.90
CA LEU A 420 -2.64 -1.50 33.33
C LEU A 420 -1.31 -1.85 32.64
N LEU A 421 -1.31 -1.82 31.32
CA LEU A 421 -0.10 -1.71 30.51
C LEU A 421 -0.07 -0.28 29.98
N CYS A 422 0.79 0.53 30.61
CA CYS A 422 1.17 1.84 30.09
C CYS A 422 1.90 1.66 28.76
N PHE A 423 1.45 2.41 27.76
CA PHE A 423 2.04 2.52 26.43
C PHE A 423 3.36 3.28 26.44
#